data_AF-V7HYJ4-F1
#
_entry.id   AF-V7HYJ4-F1
#
_cell.length_a   1.000
_cell.length_b   1.000
_cell.length_c   1.000
_cell.angle_alpha   90.00
_cell.angle_beta   90.00
_cell.angle_gamma   90.00
#
_symmetry.space_group_name_H-M   'P 1'
#
loop_
_entity.id
_entity.type
_entity.pdbx_description
1 polymer ?
#
loop_
_entity_poly.entity_id
_entity_poly.type
_entity_poly.pdbx_seq_one_letter_code
_entity_poly.pdbx_strand_id
1 'polypeptide(L)' 'MTEETITIPVSLKELASYLATSPETISRKLRAFQEEGLINRNGKKIILFRSFWDKFDFL' A
#
# COMPACT_ATOMS: atom_id res chain seq x y z
N MET A 1 -0.33 2.37 -22.84
CA MET A 1 -0.63 1.38 -21.79
C MET A 1 -0.94 2.17 -20.53
N THR A 2 -2.20 2.21 -20.10
CA THR A 2 -2.58 2.85 -18.84
C THR A 2 -2.30 1.83 -17.74
N GLU A 3 -1.16 1.97 -17.07
CA GLU A 3 -0.88 1.20 -15.86
C GLU A 3 -1.95 1.59 -14.83
N GLU A 4 -2.86 0.65 -14.52
CA GLU A 4 -3.95 0.86 -13.57
C GLU A 4 -3.37 1.10 -12.18
N THR A 5 -3.23 2.37 -11.84
CA THR A 5 -2.70 2.81 -10.55
C THR A 5 -3.83 3.35 -9.70
N ILE A 6 -4.07 2.69 -8.56
CA ILE A 6 -5.09 3.12 -7.61
C ILE A 6 -4.42 4.00 -6.57
N THR A 7 -4.91 5.24 -6.43
CA THR A 7 -4.46 6.15 -5.39
C THR A 7 -5.43 6.13 -4.22
N ILE A 8 -4.95 5.73 -3.05
CA ILE A 8 -5.76 5.74 -1.83
C ILE A 8 -5.35 6.95 -0.96
N PRO A 9 -6.28 7.89 -0.68
CA PRO A 9 -6.05 8.98 0.26
C PRO A 9 -6.30 8.47 1.68
N VAL A 10 -5.30 7.85 2.29
CA VAL A 10 -5.42 7.29 3.64
C VAL A 10 -4.26 7.74 4.53
N SER A 11 -4.63 8.15 5.74
CA SER A 11 -3.65 8.39 6.79
C SER A 11 -3.18 7.06 7.34
N LEU A 12 -1.86 6.88 7.48
CA LEU A 12 -1.27 5.62 7.97
C LEU A 12 -1.80 5.22 9.36
N LYS A 13 -2.11 6.23 10.19
CA LYS A 13 -2.75 6.06 11.49
C LYS A 13 -4.15 5.46 11.38
N GLU A 14 -4.94 5.88 10.40
CA GLU A 14 -6.28 5.32 10.18
C GLU A 14 -6.21 3.88 9.68
N LEU A 15 -5.30 3.60 8.74
CA LEU A 15 -5.00 2.25 8.27
C LEU A 15 -4.61 1.32 9.42
N ALA A 16 -3.72 1.78 10.29
CA ALA A 16 -3.27 1.04 11.46
C ALA A 16 -4.41 0.80 12.46
N SER A 17 -5.21 1.83 12.73
CA SER A 17 -6.39 1.71 13.60
C SER A 17 -7.43 0.74 13.03
N TYR A 18 -7.65 0.77 11.72
CA TYR A 18 -8.60 -0.11 11.04
C TYR A 18 -8.17 -1.58 11.10
N LEU A 19 -6.88 -1.83 10.92
CA LEU A 19 -6.29 -3.17 10.95
C LEU A 19 -5.89 -3.63 12.38
N ALA A 20 -6.35 -2.91 13.41
CA ALA A 20 -6.04 -3.17 14.83
C ALA A 20 -4.54 -3.43 15.08
N THR A 21 -3.68 -2.62 14.46
CA THR A 21 -2.23 -2.77 14.53
C THR A 21 -1.56 -1.42 14.77
N SER A 22 -0.25 -1.41 15.02
CA SER A 22 0.50 -0.18 15.24
C SER A 22 0.85 0.51 13.90
N PRO A 23 0.87 1.86 13.85
CA PRO A 23 1.34 2.61 12.69
C PRO A 23 2.74 2.19 12.23
N GLU A 24 3.61 1.85 13.18
CA GLU A 24 4.97 1.36 12.89
C GLU A 24 4.95 0.03 12.10
N THR A 25 4.06 -0.89 12.46
CA THR A 25 3.92 -2.19 11.79
C THR A 25 3.40 -2.02 10.36
N ILE A 26 2.39 -1.18 10.17
CA ILE A 26 1.88 -0.85 8.82
C ILE A 26 2.95 -0.14 8.01
N SER A 27 3.66 0.83 8.60
CA SER A 27 4.73 1.55 7.93
C SER A 27 5.82 0.60 7.43
N ARG A 28 6.22 -0.37 8.27
CA ARG A 28 7.20 -1.40 7.91
C ARG A 28 6.70 -2.29 6.77
N LYS A 29 5.44 -2.76 6.80
CA LYS A 29 4.88 -3.55 5.69
C LYS A 29 4.79 -2.76 4.39
N LEU A 30 4.32 -1.52 4.44
CA LEU A 30 4.23 -0.65 3.28
C LEU A 30 5.62 -0.37 2.68
N ARG A 31 6.64 -0.20 3.52
CA ARG A 31 8.02 -0.05 3.06
C ARG A 31 8.49 -1.30 2.31
N ALA A 32 8.26 -2.49 2.87
CA ALA A 32 8.59 -3.74 2.19
C ALA A 32 7.90 -3.85 0.82
N PHE A 33 6.60 -3.55 0.74
CA PHE A 33 5.88 -3.54 -0.53
C PHE A 33 6.40 -2.51 -1.54
N GLN A 34 6.93 -1.38 -1.07
CA GLN A 34 7.57 -0.39 -1.93
C GLN A 34 8.94 -0.86 -2.42
N GLU A 35 9.73 -1.52 -1.57
CA GLU A 35 11.02 -2.13 -1.93
C GLU A 35 10.83 -3.28 -2.93
N GLU A 36 9.70 -3.99 -2.86
CA GLU A 36 9.29 -5.00 -3.83
C GLU A 36 8.69 -4.42 -5.13
N GLY A 37 8.55 -3.10 -5.26
CA GLY A 37 7.98 -2.45 -6.45
C GLY A 37 6.48 -2.67 -6.63
N LEU A 38 5.76 -3.02 -5.55
CA LEU A 38 4.31 -3.25 -5.58
C LEU A 38 3.52 -1.95 -5.35
N ILE A 39 4.06 -1.03 -4.55
CA ILE A 39 3.41 0.23 -4.20
C ILE A 39 4.40 1.40 -4.27
N ASN A 40 3.88 2.63 -4.32
CA ASN A 40 4.67 3.85 -4.12
C ASN A 40 3.94 4.80 -3.16
N ARG A 41 4.65 5.36 -2.18
CA ARG A 41 4.08 6.37 -1.27
C ARG A 41 4.57 7.77 -1.59
N ASN A 42 3.60 8.67 -1.75
CA ASN A 42 3.84 10.10 -1.81
C ASN A 42 3.03 10.80 -0.71
N GLY A 43 3.65 10.99 0.46
CA GLY A 43 3.04 11.60 1.63
C GLY A 43 1.82 10.82 2.16
N LYS A 44 0.63 11.43 2.01
CA LYS A 44 -0.68 10.85 2.40
C LYS A 44 -1.37 10.07 1.28
N LYS A 45 -0.66 9.85 0.15
CA LYS A 45 -1.16 9.08 -0.99
C LYS A 45 -0.37 7.79 -1.10
N ILE A 46 -1.08 6.68 -1.25
CA ILE A 46 -0.50 5.38 -1.59
C ILE A 46 -0.95 5.05 -3.01
N ILE A 47 0.00 4.79 -3.88
CA ILE A 47 -0.20 4.38 -5.26
C ILE A 47 0.04 2.86 -5.30
N LEU A 48 -0.97 2.10 -5.69
CA LEU A 48 -0.88 0.65 -5.87
C LEU A 48 -0.59 0.35 -7.35
N PHE A 49 0.42 -0.45 -7.65
CA PHE A 49 0.71 -0.91 -9.01
C PHE A 49 -0.05 -2.20 -9.33
N ARG A 50 -0.15 -2.54 -10.62
CA ARG A 50 -0.77 -3.80 -11.07
C ARG A 50 -0.11 -5.04 -10.45
N SER A 51 1.21 -5.00 -10.25
CA SER A 51 1.97 -6.08 -9.58
C SER A 51 1.54 -6.34 -8.13
N PHE A 52 0.96 -5.34 -7.45
CA PHE A 52 0.37 -5.56 -6.13
C PHE A 52 -0.78 -6.56 -6.21
N TRP A 53 -1.69 -6.36 -7.17
CA TRP A 53 -2.84 -7.24 -7.34
C TRP A 53 -2.42 -8.63 -7.79
N ASP A 54 -1.45 -8.75 -8.70
CA ASP A 54 -0.89 -10.05 -9.13
C ASP A 54 -0.37 -10.89 -7.95
N LYS A 55 0.29 -10.24 -6.98
CA LYS A 55 0.80 -10.91 -5.76
C LYS A 55 -0.31 -11.38 -4.81
N PHE A 56 -1.45 -10.70 -4.80
CA PHE A 56 -2.57 -10.96 -3.87
C PHE A 56 -3.81 -11.52 -4.56
N ASP A 57 -3.71 -11.90 -5.84
CA ASP A 57 -4.74 -12.61 -6.58
C ASP A 57 -4.87 -14.01 -5.96
N PHE A 58 -5.64 -14.08 -4.89
CA PHE A 58 -6.15 -15.31 -4.29
C PHE A 58 -7.46 -15.65 -5.02
N LEU A 59 -7.39 -16.11 -6.26
CA LEU A 59 -8.51 -16.76 -6.95
C LEU A 59 -8.03 -17.73 -8.04
#